data_AF-A0A7X8R1Z4-F1
#
_entry.id   AF-A0A7X8R1Z4-F1
#
_cell.length_a   1.000
_cell.length_b   1.000
_cell.length_c   1.000
_cell.angle_alpha   90.00
_cell.angle_beta   90.00
_cell.angle_gamma   90.00
#
_symmetry.space_group_name_H-M   'P 1'
#
loop_
_entity.id
_entity.type
_entity.pdbx_description
1 polymer ?
#
loop_
_entity_poly.entity_id
_entity_poly.type
_entity_poly.pdbx_seq_one_letter_code
_entity_poly.pdbx_strand_id
1 'polypeptide(L)'
;MRSEQEIMDLILGVAEADERIRAVLLVGSRANPVIPKDIWQDYDITYFVEDIAPFCNNPAWVEERFGKPLIMQMPETMRYPTGDGSFNYMMIYPDGVRIDLSFEFTKYVDNGEPAVVLLDKDKGRGLVPPLQARGDEYWHIKPPSPLFYYSCCNNFWWCLNNVAKGIARDELPYVMNMINNEIRSELHDMINWYIGIQLGFDLSTGKYGKYFKKYLPHELYEQYAITYSSSDYADIWASIDTMCNLFHTLAIAVAAHFGFTYRQQEEDGMREYLRMVKEQTCDNKDQTVE
;
A
#
# COMPACT_ATOMS: atom_id res chain seq x y z
N MET A 1 4.14 -25.69 7.16
CA MET A 1 3.05 -24.71 7.26
C MET A 1 1.77 -25.47 7.52
N ARG A 2 1.05 -25.14 8.59
CA ARG A 2 -0.36 -25.56 8.75
C ARG A 2 -1.17 -25.10 7.54
N SER A 3 -2.12 -25.90 7.11
CA SER A 3 -3.04 -25.62 6.02
C SER A 3 -4.04 -24.51 6.38
N GLU A 4 -4.71 -23.96 5.36
CA GLU A 4 -5.79 -22.98 5.56
C GLU A 4 -6.88 -23.51 6.48
N GLN A 5 -7.26 -24.78 6.31
CA GLN A 5 -8.24 -25.43 7.17
C GLN A 5 -7.78 -25.49 8.64
N GLU A 6 -6.55 -25.94 8.88
CA GLU A 6 -6.01 -26.05 10.25
C GLU A 6 -5.93 -24.69 10.96
N ILE A 7 -5.60 -23.62 10.24
CA ILE A 7 -5.55 -22.27 10.82
C ILE A 7 -6.96 -21.72 11.08
N MET A 8 -7.89 -21.91 10.14
CA MET A 8 -9.28 -21.46 10.32
C MET A 8 -9.97 -22.22 11.45
N ASP A 9 -9.74 -23.53 11.56
CA ASP A 9 -10.26 -24.36 12.66
C ASP A 9 -9.69 -23.92 14.00
N LEU A 10 -8.40 -23.56 14.05
CA LEU A 10 -7.77 -23.01 15.26
C LEU A 10 -8.42 -21.67 15.68
N ILE A 11 -8.56 -20.73 14.74
CA ILE A 11 -9.18 -19.42 14.98
C ILE A 11 -10.61 -19.60 15.49
N LEU A 12 -11.44 -20.33 14.74
CA LEU A 12 -12.84 -20.55 15.10
C LEU A 12 -12.97 -21.32 16.42
N GLY A 13 -12.17 -22.36 16.64
CA GLY A 13 -12.20 -23.13 17.88
C GLY A 13 -11.87 -22.30 19.13
N VAL A 14 -10.93 -21.35 19.03
CA VAL A 14 -10.64 -20.40 20.13
C VAL A 14 -11.85 -19.51 20.40
N ALA A 15 -12.46 -18.95 19.35
CA ALA A 15 -13.60 -18.05 19.48
C ALA A 15 -14.87 -18.75 19.97
N GLU A 16 -15.11 -19.99 19.53
CA GLU A 16 -16.25 -20.80 19.97
C GLU A 16 -16.14 -21.16 21.46
N ALA A 17 -14.94 -21.53 21.92
CA ALA A 17 -14.71 -21.94 23.30
C ALA A 17 -14.74 -20.80 24.34
N ASP A 18 -14.59 -19.55 23.92
CA ASP A 18 -14.58 -18.37 24.80
C ASP A 18 -15.86 -17.54 24.62
N GLU A 19 -16.73 -17.54 25.64
CA GLU A 19 -18.01 -16.80 25.61
C GLU A 19 -17.86 -15.28 25.49
N ARG A 20 -16.67 -14.74 25.84
CA ARG A 20 -16.38 -13.31 25.74
C ARG A 20 -16.20 -12.88 24.28
N ILE A 21 -15.81 -13.80 23.40
CA ILE A 21 -15.71 -13.57 21.96
C ILE A 21 -17.08 -13.82 21.35
N ARG A 22 -17.70 -12.76 20.85
CA ARG A 22 -19.07 -12.74 20.34
C ARG A 22 -19.15 -12.93 18.83
N ALA A 23 -18.18 -12.40 18.10
CA ALA A 23 -18.10 -12.57 16.65
C ALA A 23 -16.65 -12.58 16.16
N VAL A 24 -16.45 -13.14 14.97
CA VAL A 24 -15.16 -13.22 14.28
C VAL A 24 -15.34 -12.71 12.85
N LEU A 25 -14.51 -11.75 12.47
CA LEU A 25 -14.46 -11.19 11.13
C LEU A 25 -13.10 -11.48 10.50
N LEU A 26 -13.10 -11.92 9.25
CA LEU A 26 -11.93 -12.01 8.38
C LEU A 26 -11.94 -10.82 7.42
N VAL A 27 -10.84 -10.09 7.35
CA VAL A 27 -10.64 -8.98 6.41
C VAL A 27 -9.40 -9.23 5.55
N GLY A 28 -8.93 -8.20 4.86
CA GLY A 28 -7.70 -8.26 4.09
C GLY A 28 -7.81 -9.16 2.86
N SER A 29 -6.67 -9.64 2.38
CA SER A 29 -6.61 -10.32 1.07
C SER A 29 -7.36 -11.65 1.02
N ARG A 30 -7.51 -12.35 2.15
CA ARG A 30 -8.25 -13.61 2.24
C ARG A 30 -9.78 -13.41 2.19
N ALA A 31 -10.26 -12.26 2.63
CA ALA A 31 -11.67 -11.89 2.51
C ALA A 31 -12.06 -11.48 1.09
N ASN A 32 -11.08 -11.16 0.23
CA ASN A 32 -11.32 -10.69 -1.12
C ASN A 32 -11.41 -11.87 -2.11
N PRO A 33 -12.60 -12.16 -2.70
CA PRO A 33 -12.79 -13.30 -3.59
C PRO A 33 -12.11 -13.15 -4.96
N VAL A 34 -11.70 -11.93 -5.34
CA VAL A 34 -11.08 -11.62 -6.64
C VAL A 34 -9.57 -11.86 -6.62
N ILE A 35 -8.94 -11.87 -5.44
CA ILE A 35 -7.50 -12.06 -5.30
C ILE A 35 -7.16 -13.54 -5.37
N PRO A 36 -6.17 -13.95 -6.21
CA PRO A 36 -5.71 -15.33 -6.23
C PRO A 36 -5.26 -15.79 -4.86
N LYS A 37 -5.77 -16.94 -4.42
CA LYS A 37 -5.35 -17.54 -3.16
C LYS A 37 -3.92 -18.05 -3.25
N ASP A 38 -3.12 -17.78 -2.23
CA ASP A 38 -1.79 -18.35 -2.08
C ASP A 38 -1.43 -18.61 -0.61
N ILE A 39 -0.30 -19.27 -0.40
CA ILE A 39 0.19 -19.64 0.94
C ILE A 39 0.81 -18.47 1.71
N TRP A 40 0.99 -17.31 1.07
CA TRP A 40 1.60 -16.10 1.63
C TRP A 40 0.56 -15.08 2.09
N GLN A 41 -0.73 -15.34 1.89
CA GLN A 41 -1.79 -14.50 2.44
C GLN A 41 -1.85 -14.65 3.96
N ASP A 42 -1.77 -13.51 4.64
CA ASP A 42 -1.94 -13.37 6.08
C ASP A 42 -3.39 -13.68 6.50
N TYR A 43 -3.60 -13.98 7.78
CA TYR A 43 -4.93 -14.08 8.39
C TYR A 43 -5.21 -12.81 9.19
N ASP A 44 -5.91 -11.85 8.56
CA ASP A 44 -6.35 -10.61 9.21
C ASP A 44 -7.70 -10.85 9.92
N ILE A 45 -7.64 -11.15 11.22
CA ILE A 45 -8.78 -11.58 12.04
C ILE A 45 -9.14 -10.52 13.06
N THR A 46 -10.43 -10.25 13.21
CA THR A 46 -10.96 -9.42 14.30
C THR A 46 -11.91 -10.22 15.18
N TYR A 47 -11.60 -10.31 16.46
CA TYR A 47 -12.49 -10.82 17.51
C TYR A 47 -13.26 -9.67 18.15
N PHE A 48 -14.59 -9.75 18.06
CA PHE A 48 -15.48 -8.79 18.70
C PHE A 48 -15.85 -9.27 20.10
N VAL A 49 -15.63 -8.42 21.09
CA VAL A 49 -15.80 -8.71 22.53
C VAL A 49 -16.53 -7.55 23.21
N GLU A 50 -17.20 -7.79 24.33
CA GLU A 50 -17.81 -6.70 25.10
C GLU A 50 -16.77 -5.89 25.90
N ASP A 51 -15.68 -6.54 26.30
CA ASP A 51 -14.56 -5.96 27.02
C ASP A 51 -13.23 -6.54 26.51
N ILE A 52 -12.35 -5.66 26.02
CA ILE A 52 -11.02 -6.02 25.51
C ILE A 52 -9.98 -6.22 26.61
N ALA A 53 -10.21 -5.67 27.81
CA ALA A 53 -9.18 -5.61 28.86
C ALA A 53 -8.53 -6.96 29.20
N PRO A 54 -9.25 -8.11 29.21
CA PRO A 54 -8.64 -9.41 29.46
C PRO A 54 -7.65 -9.88 28.38
N PHE A 55 -7.78 -9.35 27.16
CA PHE A 55 -7.00 -9.71 25.98
C PHE A 55 -5.88 -8.72 25.70
N CYS A 56 -5.95 -7.49 26.22
CA CYS A 56 -4.91 -6.48 26.03
C CYS A 56 -3.60 -6.86 26.73
N ASN A 57 -2.47 -6.74 26.02
CA ASN A 57 -1.12 -6.93 26.56
C ASN A 57 -0.95 -8.23 27.36
N ASN A 58 -1.52 -9.32 26.84
CA ASN A 58 -1.59 -10.64 27.43
C ASN A 58 -0.99 -11.69 26.46
N PRO A 59 0.34 -11.66 26.22
CA PRO A 59 0.98 -12.62 25.33
C PRO A 59 0.85 -14.07 25.81
N ALA A 60 0.68 -14.31 27.13
CA ALA A 60 0.48 -15.65 27.68
C ALA A 60 -0.83 -16.29 27.19
N TRP A 61 -1.93 -15.51 27.10
CA TRP A 61 -3.18 -16.00 26.52
C TRP A 61 -3.00 -16.38 25.05
N VAL A 62 -2.25 -15.59 24.29
CA VAL A 62 -1.95 -15.90 22.89
C VAL A 62 -1.14 -17.19 22.77
N GLU A 63 -0.07 -17.35 23.56
CA GLU A 63 0.77 -18.55 23.54
C GLU A 63 -0.01 -19.81 23.94
N GLU A 64 -0.91 -19.70 24.92
CA GLU A 64 -1.79 -20.80 25.34
C GLU A 64 -2.76 -21.23 24.24
N ARG A 65 -3.34 -20.27 23.51
CA ARG A 65 -4.41 -20.54 22.53
C ARG A 65 -3.92 -20.86 21.14
N PHE A 66 -2.88 -20.17 20.66
CA PHE A 66 -2.39 -20.28 19.29
C PHE A 66 -1.00 -20.90 19.19
N GLY A 67 -0.35 -21.17 20.33
CA GLY A 67 1.04 -21.61 20.40
C GLY A 67 2.02 -20.45 20.39
N LYS A 68 3.30 -20.77 20.56
CA LYS A 68 4.37 -19.77 20.64
C LYS A 68 4.77 -19.24 19.25
N PRO A 69 4.66 -17.93 18.98
CA PRO A 69 5.14 -17.35 17.72
C PRO A 69 6.67 -17.23 17.69
N LEU A 70 7.25 -17.14 16.49
CA LEU A 70 8.63 -16.73 16.27
C LEU A 70 8.87 -15.28 16.68
N ILE A 71 7.91 -14.41 16.34
CA ILE A 71 7.90 -13.00 16.69
C ILE A 71 6.46 -12.54 16.89
N MET A 72 6.26 -11.68 17.87
CA MET A 72 4.99 -11.04 18.18
C MET A 72 5.20 -9.53 18.28
N GLN A 73 4.36 -8.78 17.59
CA GLN A 73 4.25 -7.33 17.73
C GLN A 73 2.88 -7.00 18.31
N MET A 74 2.85 -6.04 19.25
CA MET A 74 1.65 -5.50 19.86
C MET A 74 1.66 -3.98 19.64
N PRO A 75 1.12 -3.46 18.53
CA PRO A 75 1.27 -2.05 18.16
C PRO A 75 0.90 -1.07 19.27
N GLU A 76 -0.14 -1.39 20.05
CA GLU A 76 -0.66 -0.58 21.16
C GLU A 76 0.28 -0.53 22.39
N THR A 77 1.35 -1.33 22.42
CA THR A 77 2.36 -1.31 23.49
C THR A 77 3.76 -0.94 22.97
N MET A 78 3.87 -0.46 21.73
CA MET A 78 5.14 -0.09 21.11
C MET A 78 5.46 1.40 21.31
N ARG A 79 6.61 1.84 20.77
CA ARG A 79 7.16 3.21 20.94
C ARG A 79 6.15 4.33 20.63
N TYR A 80 5.22 4.08 19.71
CA TYR A 80 4.13 5.00 19.34
C TYR A 80 2.82 4.21 19.28
N PRO A 81 2.10 4.08 20.40
CA PRO A 81 0.87 3.29 20.44
C PRO A 81 -0.24 3.99 19.66
N THR A 82 -1.02 3.22 18.90
CA THR A 82 -2.14 3.72 18.07
C THR A 82 -3.20 4.43 18.91
N GLY A 83 -3.54 3.87 20.08
CA GLY A 83 -4.42 4.49 21.07
C GLY A 83 -5.89 4.65 20.63
N ASP A 84 -6.34 3.89 19.64
CA ASP A 84 -7.71 3.96 19.09
C ASP A 84 -8.74 3.15 19.90
N GLY A 85 -8.29 2.46 20.95
CA GLY A 85 -9.11 1.61 21.79
C GLY A 85 -9.16 0.16 21.33
N SER A 86 -8.69 -0.18 20.13
CA SER A 86 -8.51 -1.58 19.73
C SER A 86 -7.25 -2.18 20.37
N PHE A 87 -7.05 -3.49 20.26
CA PHE A 87 -5.76 -4.11 20.60
C PHE A 87 -5.39 -5.17 19.57
N ASN A 88 -4.20 -5.10 19.02
CA ASN A 88 -3.75 -5.96 17.94
C ASN A 88 -2.51 -6.80 18.33
N TYR A 89 -2.53 -8.06 17.90
CA TYR A 89 -1.39 -8.97 17.93
C TYR A 89 -1.01 -9.34 16.50
N MET A 90 0.18 -8.95 16.05
CA MET A 90 0.74 -9.41 14.79
C MET A 90 1.75 -10.52 15.08
N MET A 91 1.50 -11.72 14.56
CA MET A 91 2.22 -12.93 14.96
C MET A 91 2.68 -13.73 13.76
N ILE A 92 3.96 -14.11 13.74
CA ILE A 92 4.51 -15.06 12.76
C ILE A 92 4.89 -16.35 13.50
N TYR A 93 4.41 -17.50 13.03
CA TYR A 93 4.63 -18.80 13.66
C TYR A 93 5.77 -19.60 13.02
N PRO A 94 6.32 -20.63 13.73
CA PRO A 94 7.45 -21.45 13.23
C PRO A 94 7.22 -22.13 11.89
N ASP A 95 5.96 -22.29 11.50
CA ASP A 95 5.55 -22.93 10.26
C ASP A 95 5.35 -21.93 9.10
N GLY A 96 5.63 -20.64 9.34
CA GLY A 96 5.57 -19.55 8.37
C GLY A 96 4.23 -18.83 8.29
N VAL A 97 3.19 -19.30 9.01
CA VAL A 97 1.89 -18.64 9.02
C VAL A 97 1.96 -17.31 9.76
N ARG A 98 1.35 -16.26 9.20
CA ARG A 98 1.11 -14.99 9.88
C ARG A 98 -0.36 -14.80 10.21
N ILE A 99 -0.63 -14.44 11.46
CA ILE A 99 -1.97 -14.08 11.95
C ILE A 99 -1.87 -12.69 12.56
N ASP A 100 -2.68 -11.76 12.04
CA ASP A 100 -2.90 -10.45 12.63
C ASP A 100 -4.26 -10.51 13.33
N LEU A 101 -4.25 -10.56 14.67
CA LEU A 101 -5.41 -10.75 15.51
C LEU A 101 -5.75 -9.45 16.26
N SER A 102 -6.84 -8.80 15.87
CA SER A 102 -7.38 -7.62 16.54
C SER A 102 -8.52 -7.98 17.49
N PHE A 103 -8.63 -7.23 18.58
CA PHE A 103 -9.77 -7.23 19.49
C PHE A 103 -10.49 -5.90 19.41
N GLU A 104 -11.81 -5.97 19.21
CA GLU A 104 -12.68 -4.82 19.06
C GLU A 104 -13.89 -4.93 19.99
N PHE A 105 -14.26 -3.82 20.61
CA PHE A 105 -15.48 -3.70 21.43
C PHE A 105 -16.49 -2.71 20.88
N THR A 106 -16.15 -2.06 19.77
CA THR A 106 -17.05 -1.14 19.09
C THR A 106 -17.81 -1.87 17.97
N LYS A 107 -18.96 -1.33 17.61
CA LYS A 107 -19.76 -1.90 16.52
C LYS A 107 -19.00 -1.75 15.21
N TYR A 108 -18.88 -2.84 14.45
CA TYR A 108 -18.27 -2.83 13.13
C TYR A 108 -19.00 -1.86 12.20
N VAL A 109 -18.22 -1.02 11.52
CA VAL A 109 -18.70 -0.08 10.50
C VAL A 109 -18.22 -0.60 9.14
N ASP A 110 -19.17 -1.07 8.33
CA ASP A 110 -18.90 -1.48 6.95
C ASP A 110 -18.55 -0.25 6.10
N ASN A 111 -17.27 -0.14 5.73
CA ASN A 111 -16.73 0.90 4.87
C ASN A 111 -16.69 0.50 3.38
N GLY A 112 -17.13 -0.72 3.05
CA GLY A 112 -17.11 -1.30 1.71
C GLY A 112 -15.91 -2.20 1.41
N GLU A 113 -14.91 -2.30 2.30
CA GLU A 113 -13.79 -3.22 2.14
C GLU A 113 -14.28 -4.70 2.25
N PRO A 114 -13.66 -5.65 1.51
CA PRO A 114 -13.98 -7.07 1.66
C PRO A 114 -13.86 -7.54 3.10
N ALA A 115 -14.98 -8.06 3.63
CA ALA A 115 -15.06 -8.60 4.97
C ALA A 115 -15.99 -9.82 4.99
N VAL A 116 -15.56 -10.88 5.68
CA VAL A 116 -16.30 -12.14 5.80
C VAL A 116 -16.56 -12.42 7.27
N VAL A 117 -17.83 -12.51 7.64
CA VAL A 117 -18.23 -12.96 8.99
C VAL A 117 -17.98 -14.47 9.08
N LEU A 118 -17.01 -14.86 9.92
CA LEU A 118 -16.67 -16.27 10.14
C LEU A 118 -17.53 -16.89 11.26
N LEU A 119 -17.82 -16.10 12.30
CA LEU A 119 -18.66 -16.50 13.43
C LEU A 119 -19.44 -15.27 13.93
N ASP A 120 -20.70 -15.47 14.30
CA ASP A 120 -21.50 -14.45 14.99
C ASP A 120 -22.52 -15.13 15.91
N LYS A 121 -22.23 -15.10 17.21
CA LYS A 121 -23.07 -15.71 18.25
C LYS A 121 -24.36 -14.93 18.49
N ASP A 122 -24.43 -13.67 18.06
CA ASP A 122 -25.54 -12.75 18.30
C ASP A 122 -26.44 -12.56 17.06
N LYS A 123 -26.12 -13.23 15.95
CA LYS A 123 -26.95 -13.33 14.73
C LYS A 123 -27.33 -11.95 14.15
N GLY A 124 -26.35 -11.07 14.02
CA GLY A 124 -26.46 -9.74 13.44
C GLY A 124 -27.02 -8.68 14.40
N ARG A 125 -27.26 -9.04 15.66
CA ARG A 125 -27.84 -8.14 16.68
C ARG A 125 -26.80 -7.54 17.62
N GLY A 126 -25.57 -8.06 17.60
CA GLY A 126 -24.45 -7.62 18.42
C GLY A 126 -23.58 -6.57 17.73
N LEU A 127 -22.26 -6.72 17.89
CA LEU A 127 -21.25 -5.80 17.39
C LEU A 127 -21.03 -5.88 15.88
N VAL A 128 -21.35 -7.01 15.25
CA VAL A 128 -21.22 -7.19 13.79
C VAL A 128 -22.62 -7.20 13.16
N PRO A 129 -22.95 -6.23 12.29
CA PRO A 129 -24.21 -6.27 11.55
C PRO A 129 -24.15 -7.34 10.44
N PRO A 130 -25.30 -7.77 9.88
CA PRO A 130 -25.30 -8.61 8.68
C PRO A 130 -24.54 -7.92 7.53
N LEU A 131 -23.49 -8.58 7.04
CA LEU A 131 -22.68 -8.09 5.92
C LEU A 131 -23.10 -8.75 4.61
N GLN A 132 -23.04 -7.99 3.52
CA GLN A 132 -23.13 -8.55 2.18
C GLN A 132 -21.73 -8.92 1.72
N ALA A 133 -21.59 -10.06 1.05
CA ALA A 133 -20.33 -10.39 0.37
C ALA A 133 -20.08 -9.33 -0.71
N ARG A 134 -18.91 -8.70 -0.68
CA ARG A 134 -18.47 -7.71 -1.67
C ARG A 134 -17.24 -8.22 -2.41
N GLY A 135 -17.07 -7.77 -3.64
CA GLY A 135 -15.86 -7.96 -4.41
C GLY A 135 -14.80 -6.94 -4.00
N ASP A 136 -13.91 -6.59 -4.91
CA ASP A 136 -12.81 -5.65 -4.68
C ASP A 136 -13.15 -4.20 -5.05
N GLU A 137 -14.44 -3.85 -5.14
CA GLU A 137 -14.91 -2.55 -5.66
C GLU A 137 -14.39 -1.36 -4.86
N TYR A 138 -14.15 -1.57 -3.57
CA TYR A 138 -13.54 -0.56 -2.69
C TYR A 138 -12.17 -0.07 -3.20
N TRP A 139 -11.43 -0.95 -3.86
CA TRP A 139 -10.06 -0.71 -4.35
C TRP A 139 -9.99 -0.37 -5.84
N HIS A 140 -11.14 -0.22 -6.50
CA HIS A 140 -11.20 0.11 -7.92
C HIS A 140 -10.63 1.51 -8.18
N ILE A 141 -9.95 1.66 -9.31
CA ILE A 141 -9.41 2.94 -9.74
C ILE A 141 -10.57 3.93 -9.91
N LYS A 142 -10.40 5.15 -9.42
CA LYS A 142 -11.37 6.23 -9.62
C LYS A 142 -10.89 7.16 -10.74
N PRO A 143 -11.74 7.53 -11.71
CA PRO A 143 -11.39 8.53 -12.71
C PRO A 143 -10.93 9.84 -12.04
N PRO A 144 -9.86 10.49 -12.53
CA PRO A 144 -9.42 11.76 -11.97
C PRO A 144 -10.41 12.88 -12.28
N SER A 145 -10.56 13.81 -11.32
CA SER A 145 -11.09 15.13 -11.64
C SER A 145 -10.01 16.00 -12.29
N PRO A 146 -10.37 17.09 -13.00
CA PRO A 146 -9.38 18.02 -13.57
C PRO A 146 -8.37 18.53 -12.55
N LEU A 147 -8.82 18.81 -11.31
CA LEU A 147 -7.94 19.31 -10.25
C LEU A 147 -6.96 18.23 -9.77
N PHE A 148 -7.44 17.00 -9.55
CA PHE A 148 -6.57 15.89 -9.14
C PHE A 148 -5.52 15.58 -10.20
N TYR A 149 -5.91 15.56 -11.48
CA TYR A 149 -4.98 15.39 -12.59
C TYR A 149 -3.91 16.50 -12.61
N TYR A 150 -4.32 17.77 -12.53
CA TYR A 150 -3.39 18.89 -12.55
C TYR A 150 -2.44 18.85 -11.35
N SER A 151 -2.96 18.64 -10.14
CA SER A 151 -2.14 18.55 -8.93
C SER A 151 -1.11 17.43 -9.02
N CYS A 152 -1.48 16.28 -9.58
CA CYS A 152 -0.57 15.16 -9.80
C CYS A 152 0.56 15.52 -10.77
N CYS A 153 0.22 16.09 -11.94
CA CYS A 153 1.22 16.55 -12.89
C CYS A 153 2.16 17.59 -12.27
N ASN A 154 1.60 18.59 -11.59
CA ASN A 154 2.40 19.67 -11.02
C ASN A 154 3.30 19.16 -9.90
N ASN A 155 2.80 18.32 -8.99
CA ASN A 155 3.58 17.80 -7.87
C ASN A 155 4.69 16.86 -8.34
N PHE A 156 4.43 16.02 -9.35
CA PHE A 156 5.44 15.16 -9.98
C PHE A 156 6.63 16.00 -10.48
N TRP A 157 6.35 17.02 -11.30
CA TRP A 157 7.40 17.88 -11.85
C TRP A 157 8.07 18.71 -10.75
N TRP A 158 7.28 19.35 -9.89
CA TRP A 158 7.79 20.20 -8.82
C TRP A 158 8.78 19.44 -7.93
N CYS A 159 8.43 18.25 -7.42
CA CYS A 159 9.25 17.52 -6.46
C CYS A 159 10.61 17.04 -7.02
N LEU A 160 10.78 16.94 -8.34
CA LEU A 160 12.06 16.59 -8.97
C LEU A 160 13.18 17.60 -8.65
N ASN A 161 12.84 18.85 -8.32
CA ASN A 161 13.84 19.84 -7.91
C ASN A 161 14.60 19.41 -6.64
N ASN A 162 13.92 18.72 -5.71
CA ASN A 162 14.53 18.23 -4.47
C ASN A 162 15.48 17.08 -4.73
N VAL A 163 15.15 16.21 -5.70
CA VAL A 163 16.03 15.12 -6.15
C VAL A 163 17.33 15.69 -6.74
N ALA A 164 17.21 16.64 -7.68
CA ALA A 164 18.39 17.27 -8.28
C ALA A 164 19.30 17.94 -7.25
N LYS A 165 18.73 18.73 -6.33
CA LYS A 165 19.48 19.37 -5.25
C LYS A 165 20.11 18.34 -4.30
N GLY A 166 19.39 17.28 -3.95
CA GLY A 166 19.90 16.22 -3.08
C GLY A 166 21.10 15.50 -3.72
N ILE A 167 21.04 15.20 -5.03
CA ILE A 167 22.18 14.64 -5.75
C ILE A 167 23.37 15.60 -5.73
N ALA A 168 23.12 16.90 -5.97
CA ALA A 168 24.18 17.92 -5.95
C ALA A 168 24.84 18.12 -4.59
N ARG A 169 24.15 17.74 -3.50
CA ARG A 169 24.63 17.85 -2.13
C ARG A 169 25.20 16.54 -1.58
N ASP A 170 25.22 15.49 -2.39
CA ASP A 170 25.58 14.13 -1.95
C ASP A 170 24.67 13.59 -0.81
N GLU A 171 23.36 13.83 -0.92
CA GLU A 171 22.35 13.47 0.08
C GLU A 171 21.52 12.22 -0.33
N LEU A 172 22.18 11.10 -0.62
CA LEU A 172 21.56 9.88 -1.15
C LEU A 172 20.27 9.43 -0.40
N PRO A 173 20.22 9.36 0.95
CA PRO A 173 18.99 8.97 1.63
C PRO A 173 17.82 9.93 1.37
N TYR A 174 18.06 11.24 1.30
CA TYR A 174 17.04 12.23 1.00
C TYR A 174 16.52 12.06 -0.44
N VAL A 175 17.45 11.89 -1.40
CA VAL A 175 17.13 11.62 -2.81
C VAL A 175 16.22 10.41 -2.96
N MET A 176 16.60 9.28 -2.35
CA MET A 176 15.83 8.05 -2.46
C MET A 176 14.45 8.18 -1.81
N ASN A 177 14.32 8.91 -0.69
CA ASN A 177 13.01 9.17 -0.07
C ASN A 177 12.13 10.07 -0.94
N MET A 178 12.69 11.13 -1.54
CA MET A 178 11.94 12.01 -2.46
C MET A 178 11.43 11.24 -3.69
N ILE A 179 12.28 10.41 -4.30
CA ILE A 179 11.88 9.58 -5.44
C ILE A 179 10.81 8.59 -5.01
N ASN A 180 11.02 7.88 -3.89
CA ASN A 180 10.20 6.73 -3.54
C ASN A 180 8.85 7.08 -2.91
N ASN A 181 8.77 8.17 -2.16
CA ASN A 181 7.58 8.51 -1.38
C ASN A 181 6.77 9.65 -2.01
N GLU A 182 7.44 10.64 -2.62
CA GLU A 182 6.76 11.81 -3.17
C GLU A 182 6.50 11.62 -4.67
N ILE A 183 7.56 11.43 -5.46
CA ILE A 183 7.45 11.44 -6.93
C ILE A 183 6.81 10.16 -7.46
N ARG A 184 7.18 8.99 -6.91
CA ARG A 184 6.61 7.73 -7.37
C ARG A 184 5.12 7.59 -7.06
N SER A 185 4.63 8.24 -6.00
CA SER A 185 3.19 8.28 -5.71
C SER A 185 2.43 8.92 -6.87
N GLU A 186 2.91 10.04 -7.39
CA GLU A 186 2.29 10.72 -8.54
C GLU A 186 2.38 9.89 -9.82
N LEU A 187 3.51 9.22 -10.04
CA LEU A 187 3.64 8.28 -11.14
C LEU A 187 2.64 7.12 -11.03
N HIS A 188 2.40 6.60 -9.82
CA HIS A 188 1.43 5.53 -9.58
C HIS A 188 0.00 5.98 -9.89
N ASP A 189 -0.37 7.19 -9.49
CA ASP A 189 -1.68 7.78 -9.83
C ASP A 189 -1.84 7.92 -11.35
N MET A 190 -0.81 8.41 -12.05
CA MET A 190 -0.85 8.54 -13.50
C MET A 190 -0.92 7.17 -14.22
N ILE A 191 -0.18 6.17 -13.75
CA ILE A 191 -0.25 4.79 -14.25
C ILE A 191 -1.65 4.20 -14.01
N ASN A 192 -2.23 4.41 -12.82
CA ASN A 192 -3.58 3.95 -12.49
C ASN A 192 -4.61 4.53 -13.46
N TRP A 193 -4.59 5.85 -13.70
CA TRP A 193 -5.52 6.47 -14.63
C TRP A 193 -5.31 6.01 -16.06
N TYR A 194 -4.05 5.83 -16.49
CA TYR A 194 -3.76 5.26 -17.79
C TYR A 194 -4.34 3.85 -17.93
N ILE A 195 -4.12 2.97 -16.95
CA ILE A 195 -4.70 1.61 -16.95
C ILE A 195 -6.23 1.68 -16.98
N GLY A 196 -6.84 2.56 -16.16
CA GLY A 196 -8.29 2.73 -16.09
C GLY A 196 -8.90 3.16 -17.43
N ILE A 197 -8.20 3.99 -18.21
CA ILE A 197 -8.59 4.37 -19.57
C ILE A 197 -8.54 3.17 -20.53
N GLN A 198 -7.52 2.32 -20.41
CA GLN A 198 -7.33 1.19 -21.33
C GLN A 198 -8.28 0.01 -21.05
N LEU A 199 -8.53 -0.27 -19.77
CA LEU A 199 -9.17 -1.52 -19.34
C LEU A 199 -10.51 -1.33 -18.63
N GLY A 200 -10.91 -0.08 -18.36
CA GLY A 200 -12.03 0.23 -17.47
C GLY A 200 -11.56 0.55 -16.05
N PHE A 201 -12.40 1.29 -15.34
CA PHE A 201 -12.14 1.75 -13.97
C PHE A 201 -12.61 0.75 -12.91
N ASP A 202 -13.27 -0.33 -13.30
CA ASP A 202 -13.81 -1.39 -12.45
C ASP A 202 -12.76 -2.46 -12.08
N LEU A 203 -11.52 -2.03 -11.82
CA LEU A 203 -10.43 -2.90 -11.41
C LEU A 203 -9.48 -2.22 -10.42
N SER A 204 -8.77 -3.03 -9.63
CA SER A 204 -7.66 -2.59 -8.80
C SER A 204 -6.29 -3.00 -9.36
N THR A 205 -5.31 -2.10 -9.27
CA THR A 205 -3.89 -2.36 -9.55
C THR A 205 -3.12 -2.86 -8.33
N GLY A 206 -3.84 -3.06 -7.21
CA GLY A 206 -3.31 -3.50 -5.94
C GLY A 206 -2.50 -2.42 -5.22
N LYS A 207 -2.35 -2.59 -3.90
CA LYS A 207 -1.57 -1.69 -3.04
C LYS A 207 -0.17 -1.45 -3.63
N TYR A 208 0.21 -0.17 -3.74
CA TYR A 208 1.49 0.28 -4.32
C TYR A 208 1.76 -0.21 -5.74
N GLY A 209 0.72 -0.43 -6.55
CA GLY A 209 0.88 -0.81 -7.96
C GLY A 209 1.44 -2.22 -8.16
N LYS A 210 1.27 -3.12 -7.18
CA LYS A 210 1.81 -4.50 -7.26
C LYS A 210 1.35 -5.30 -8.48
N TYR A 211 0.26 -4.89 -9.14
CA TYR A 211 -0.25 -5.52 -10.36
C TYR A 211 0.02 -4.71 -11.65
N PHE A 212 0.82 -3.66 -11.63
CA PHE A 212 1.16 -2.91 -12.85
C PHE A 212 1.74 -3.79 -13.96
N LYS A 213 2.57 -4.78 -13.63
CA LYS A 213 3.12 -5.73 -14.61
C LYS A 213 2.04 -6.49 -15.39
N LYS A 214 0.88 -6.73 -14.77
CA LYS A 214 -0.24 -7.46 -15.37
C LYS A 214 -1.00 -6.59 -16.38
N TYR A 215 -1.05 -5.27 -16.15
CA TYR A 215 -1.98 -4.38 -16.86
C TYR A 215 -1.30 -3.39 -17.80
N LEU A 216 -0.05 -2.99 -17.53
CA LEU A 216 0.69 -2.13 -18.43
C LEU A 216 1.15 -2.90 -19.68
N PRO A 217 1.13 -2.26 -20.86
CA PRO A 217 1.90 -2.72 -22.01
C PRO A 217 3.36 -3.00 -21.61
N HIS A 218 3.94 -4.06 -22.18
CA HIS A 218 5.29 -4.54 -21.83
C HIS A 218 6.33 -3.42 -21.81
N GLU A 219 6.37 -2.61 -22.88
CA GLU A 219 7.33 -1.51 -23.03
C GLU A 219 7.18 -0.42 -21.95
N LEU A 220 5.95 -0.12 -21.52
CA LEU A 220 5.70 0.86 -20.46
C LEU A 220 6.07 0.29 -19.09
N TYR A 221 5.85 -1.02 -18.87
CA TYR A 221 6.27 -1.67 -17.64
C TYR A 221 7.80 -1.76 -17.54
N GLU A 222 8.51 -2.00 -18.65
CA GLU A 222 9.97 -2.00 -18.68
C GLU A 222 10.54 -0.63 -18.30
N GLN A 223 9.98 0.45 -18.88
CA GLN A 223 10.33 1.81 -18.47
C GLN A 223 10.06 2.03 -16.98
N TYR A 224 8.88 1.63 -16.49
CA TYR A 224 8.54 1.74 -15.07
C TYR A 224 9.54 1.00 -14.17
N ALA A 225 9.93 -0.23 -14.53
CA ALA A 225 10.86 -1.04 -13.76
C ALA A 225 12.25 -0.38 -13.66
N ILE A 226 12.74 0.25 -14.74
CA ILE A 226 14.04 0.93 -14.77
C ILE A 226 14.04 2.21 -13.91
N THR A 227 12.86 2.73 -13.53
CA THR A 227 12.78 3.87 -12.58
C THR A 227 13.21 3.51 -11.14
N TYR A 228 13.42 2.23 -10.84
CA TYR A 228 14.05 1.77 -9.60
C TYR A 228 15.57 1.69 -9.80
N SER A 229 16.28 2.73 -9.37
CA SER A 229 17.75 2.81 -9.52
C SER A 229 18.51 2.05 -8.44
N SER A 230 19.80 1.86 -8.70
CA SER A 230 20.80 1.59 -7.66
C SER A 230 21.05 2.83 -6.77
N SER A 231 22.04 2.75 -5.89
CA SER A 231 22.51 3.88 -5.07
C SER A 231 23.49 4.82 -5.79
N ASP A 232 23.87 4.52 -7.03
CA ASP A 232 24.78 5.38 -7.80
C ASP A 232 24.03 6.59 -8.41
N TYR A 233 24.61 7.79 -8.33
CA TYR A 233 23.93 8.99 -8.83
C TYR A 233 23.80 9.05 -10.35
N ALA A 234 24.69 8.43 -11.12
CA ALA A 234 24.51 8.34 -12.58
C ALA A 234 23.30 7.46 -12.91
N ASP A 235 23.14 6.35 -12.19
CA ASP A 235 21.96 5.48 -12.31
C ASP A 235 20.68 6.21 -11.86
N ILE A 236 20.73 7.01 -10.79
CA ILE A 236 19.60 7.82 -10.34
C ILE A 236 19.22 8.89 -11.37
N TRP A 237 20.20 9.57 -11.98
CA TRP A 237 19.93 10.53 -13.05
C TRP A 237 19.26 9.85 -14.26
N ALA A 238 19.71 8.64 -14.64
CA ALA A 238 19.11 7.88 -15.73
C ALA A 238 17.70 7.39 -15.37
N SER A 239 17.47 6.97 -14.13
CA SER A 239 16.17 6.50 -13.68
C SER A 239 15.14 7.62 -13.63
N ILE A 240 15.52 8.83 -13.19
CA ILE A 240 14.59 9.97 -13.17
C ILE A 240 14.29 10.48 -14.58
N ASP A 241 15.25 10.43 -15.52
CA ASP A 241 14.98 10.78 -16.93
C ASP A 241 13.95 9.81 -17.55
N THR A 242 14.16 8.50 -17.33
CA THR A 242 13.19 7.46 -17.72
C THR A 242 11.83 7.69 -17.08
N MET A 243 11.81 8.04 -15.79
CA MET A 243 10.58 8.35 -15.05
C MET A 243 9.84 9.56 -15.64
N CYS A 244 10.56 10.62 -16.01
CA CYS A 244 10.01 11.81 -16.66
C CYS A 244 9.37 11.47 -18.01
N ASN A 245 10.05 10.67 -18.83
CA ASN A 245 9.57 10.27 -20.16
C ASN A 245 8.32 9.39 -20.07
N LEU A 246 8.32 8.46 -19.11
CA LEU A 246 7.14 7.64 -18.83
C LEU A 246 5.97 8.50 -18.35
N PHE A 247 6.19 9.39 -17.37
CA PHE A 247 5.15 10.25 -16.83
C PHE A 247 4.53 11.14 -17.91
N HIS A 248 5.35 11.78 -18.73
CA HIS A 248 4.91 12.57 -19.89
C HIS A 248 3.98 11.76 -20.81
N THR A 249 4.42 10.57 -21.22
CA THR A 249 3.67 9.69 -22.13
C THR A 249 2.28 9.36 -21.57
N LEU A 250 2.22 8.98 -20.29
CA LEU A 250 0.98 8.62 -19.62
C LEU A 250 0.09 9.86 -19.41
N ALA A 251 0.67 10.98 -18.96
CA ALA A 251 -0.06 12.20 -18.65
C ALA A 251 -0.72 12.83 -19.88
N ILE A 252 -0.07 12.80 -21.05
CA ILE A 252 -0.67 13.24 -22.31
C ILE A 252 -1.85 12.36 -22.69
N ALA A 253 -1.70 11.03 -22.59
CA ALA A 253 -2.79 10.10 -22.91
C ALA A 253 -4.00 10.31 -22.00
N VAL A 254 -3.76 10.51 -20.70
CA VAL A 254 -4.81 10.79 -19.71
C VAL A 254 -5.49 12.14 -20.00
N ALA A 255 -4.73 13.20 -20.28
CA ALA A 255 -5.29 14.50 -20.66
C ALA A 255 -6.17 14.41 -21.91
N ALA A 256 -5.68 13.73 -22.95
CA ALA A 256 -6.41 13.56 -24.20
C ALA A 256 -7.74 12.83 -24.00
N HIS A 257 -7.76 11.78 -23.18
CA HIS A 257 -8.98 11.01 -22.91
C HIS A 257 -10.05 11.84 -22.18
N PHE A 258 -9.65 12.58 -21.15
CA PHE A 258 -10.59 13.36 -20.32
C PHE A 258 -10.83 14.80 -20.80
N GLY A 259 -10.12 15.24 -21.84
CA GLY A 259 -10.17 16.63 -22.31
C GLY A 259 -9.52 17.61 -21.32
N PHE A 260 -8.56 17.15 -20.52
CA PHE A 260 -7.80 18.00 -19.61
C PHE A 260 -6.64 18.71 -20.34
N THR A 261 -6.14 19.78 -19.74
CA THR A 261 -4.96 20.49 -20.26
C THR A 261 -3.69 19.96 -19.61
N TYR A 262 -2.80 19.36 -20.40
CA TYR A 262 -1.42 19.11 -19.99
C TYR A 262 -0.58 20.38 -20.17
N ARG A 263 0.07 20.86 -19.11
CA ARG A 263 0.87 22.08 -19.14
C ARG A 263 2.31 21.79 -19.52
N GLN A 264 2.57 21.59 -20.82
CA GLN A 264 3.90 21.27 -21.35
C GLN A 264 5.02 22.20 -20.82
N GLN A 265 4.72 23.49 -20.68
CA GLN A 265 5.67 24.48 -20.16
C GLN A 265 6.19 24.18 -18.73
N GLU A 266 5.40 23.50 -17.88
CA GLU A 266 5.83 23.14 -16.52
C GLU A 266 6.83 21.98 -16.56
N GLU A 267 6.62 21.00 -17.45
CA GLU A 267 7.61 19.95 -17.73
C GLU A 267 8.89 20.54 -18.32
N ASP A 268 8.77 21.36 -19.36
CA ASP A 268 9.92 21.93 -20.06
C ASP A 268 10.81 22.72 -19.09
N GLY A 269 10.18 23.53 -18.23
CA GLY A 269 10.89 24.29 -17.19
C GLY A 269 11.59 23.39 -16.17
N MET A 270 10.96 22.28 -15.77
CA MET A 270 11.57 21.35 -14.82
C MET A 270 12.72 20.56 -15.45
N ARG A 271 12.58 20.08 -16.68
CA ARG A 271 13.67 19.39 -17.41
C ARG A 271 14.87 20.31 -17.59
N GLU A 272 14.63 21.58 -17.90
CA GLU A 272 15.69 22.57 -17.97
C GLU A 272 16.38 22.78 -16.61
N TYR A 273 15.61 22.88 -15.52
CA TYR A 273 16.19 22.96 -14.18
C TYR A 273 17.03 21.73 -13.81
N LEU A 274 16.56 20.51 -14.14
CA LEU A 274 17.31 19.28 -13.93
C LEU A 274 18.65 19.31 -14.68
N ARG A 275 18.64 19.75 -15.94
CA ARG A 275 19.84 19.91 -16.77
C ARG A 275 20.83 20.89 -16.14
N MET A 276 20.35 22.07 -15.72
CA MET A 276 21.18 23.09 -15.07
C MET A 276 21.91 22.56 -13.83
N VAL A 277 21.20 21.85 -12.96
CA VAL A 277 21.80 21.28 -11.74
C VAL A 277 22.79 20.17 -12.08
N LYS A 278 22.45 19.29 -13.04
CA LYS A 278 23.33 18.18 -13.45
C LYS A 278 24.67 18.70 -13.99
N GLU A 279 24.64 19.72 -14.85
CA GLU A 279 25.85 20.34 -15.41
C GLU A 279 26.75 20.92 -14.31
N GLN A 280 26.17 21.69 -13.37
CA GLN A 280 26.91 22.25 -12.24
C GLN A 280 27.58 21.19 -11.35
N THR A 281 26.94 20.00 -11.21
CA THR A 281 27.52 18.91 -10.41
C THR A 281 28.67 18.18 -11.11
N CYS A 282 28.70 18.16 -12.44
CA CYS A 282 29.82 17.62 -13.20
C CYS A 282 31.03 18.55 -13.11
N ASP A 283 30.82 19.86 -13.29
CA ASP A 283 31.89 20.86 -13.26
C ASP A 283 32.58 20.95 -11.88
N ASN A 284 31.83 20.77 -10.79
CA ASN A 284 32.39 20.82 -9.43
C ASN A 284 33.28 19.62 -9.09
N LYS A 285 33.06 18.44 -9.71
CA LYS A 285 33.91 17.26 -9.46
C LYS A 285 35.31 17.44 -10.06
N ASP A 286 35.42 18.17 -11.17
CA ASP A 286 36.70 18.45 -11.84
C ASP A 286 37.54 19.51 -11.10
N GLN A 287 36.92 20.34 -10.23
CA GLN A 287 37.63 21.36 -9.43
C GLN A 287 38.13 20.86 -8.07
N THR A 288 37.66 19.69 -7.60
CA THR A 288 38.09 19.08 -6.32
C THR A 288 39.24 18.08 -6.46
N VAL A 289 39.82 17.95 -7.66
CA VAL A 289 41.01 17.11 -7.95
C VAL A 289 42.19 18.00 -8.34
N GLU A 290 42.53 18.97 -7.49
CA GLU A 290 43.83 19.68 -7.43
C GLU A 290 44.19 19.93 -5.96
#